data_AF-A0A358PT44-F1
#
_entry.id   AF-A0A358PT44-F1
#
_cell.length_a   1.000
_cell.length_b   1.000
_cell.length_c   1.000
_cell.angle_alpha   90.00
_cell.angle_beta   90.00
_cell.angle_gamma   90.00
#
_symmetry.space_group_name_H-M   'P 1'
#
loop_
_entity.id
_entity.type
_entity.pdbx_description
1 polymer ?
#
loop_
_entity_poly.entity_id
_entity_poly.type
_entity_poly.pdbx_seq_one_letter_code
_entity_poly.pdbx_strand_id
1 'polypeptide(L)'
;MENLKLCDSDYRFMMVVWESAPINSGELVQLCSQKLGWKKSTTYTQIKKMCEKGYIENVQATVHVRIPKEKVQAKESVYFVERTFDGSLPQFLTAFLGGKTISEQEAERIKKMIDEHIE
;
A
#
# COMPACT_ATOMS: atom_id res chain seq x y z
N MET A 1 -7.64 -15.50 8.90
CA MET A 1 -7.18 -14.10 8.80
C MET A 1 -6.90 -13.82 7.33
N GLU A 2 -7.67 -12.93 6.72
CA GLU A 2 -7.54 -12.63 5.29
C GLU A 2 -6.15 -12.05 4.98
N ASN A 3 -5.49 -12.69 4.01
CA ASN A 3 -4.16 -12.37 3.56
C ASN A 3 -4.22 -11.02 2.82
N LEU A 4 -3.78 -9.92 3.47
CA LEU A 4 -3.82 -8.57 2.89
C LEU A 4 -2.70 -8.35 1.85
N LYS A 5 -2.38 -9.38 1.07
CA LYS A 5 -1.33 -9.35 0.08
C LYS A 5 -1.90 -8.92 -1.26
N LEU A 6 -1.37 -7.82 -1.79
CA LEU A 6 -1.65 -7.37 -3.15
C LEU A 6 -0.52 -7.82 -4.05
N CYS A 7 -0.83 -8.31 -5.26
CA CYS A 7 0.20 -8.41 -6.29
C CYS A 7 0.47 -7.02 -6.87
N ASP A 8 1.59 -6.84 -7.58
CA ASP A 8 1.99 -5.53 -8.12
C ASP A 8 0.88 -4.82 -8.91
N SER A 9 0.15 -5.57 -9.74
CA SER A 9 -0.98 -5.01 -10.51
C SER A 9 -2.13 -4.57 -9.61
N ASP A 10 -2.45 -5.35 -8.57
CA ASP A 10 -3.50 -5.00 -7.61
C ASP A 10 -3.07 -3.77 -6.78
N TYR A 11 -1.81 -3.72 -6.36
CA TYR A 11 -1.24 -2.61 -5.60
C TYR A 11 -1.23 -1.31 -6.40
N ARG A 12 -0.79 -1.35 -7.67
CA ARG A 12 -0.82 -0.18 -8.57
C ARG A 12 -2.22 0.36 -8.79
N PHE A 13 -3.22 -0.52 -8.90
CA PHE A 13 -4.62 -0.09 -8.97
C PHE A 13 -5.06 0.56 -7.65
N MET A 14 -4.77 -0.09 -6.52
CA MET A 14 -5.14 0.44 -5.20
C MET A 14 -4.46 1.78 -4.90
N MET A 15 -3.25 2.04 -5.38
CA MET A 15 -2.61 3.36 -5.31
C MET A 15 -3.46 4.45 -5.97
N VAL A 16 -4.02 4.19 -7.14
CA VAL A 16 -4.94 5.15 -7.80
C VAL A 16 -6.21 5.33 -6.97
N VAL A 17 -6.76 4.26 -6.43
CA VAL A 17 -7.99 4.33 -5.61
C VAL A 17 -7.74 5.08 -4.30
N TRP A 18 -6.68 4.79 -3.56
CA TRP A 18 -6.36 5.48 -2.29
C TRP A 18 -6.13 6.98 -2.48
N GLU A 19 -5.58 7.40 -3.63
CA GLU A 19 -5.36 8.82 -3.94
C GLU A 19 -6.64 9.57 -4.34
N SER A 20 -7.66 8.85 -4.83
CA SER A 20 -8.82 9.48 -5.48
C SER A 20 -10.17 9.17 -4.82
N ALA A 21 -10.23 8.14 -3.98
CA ALA A 21 -11.47 7.73 -3.34
C ALA A 21 -11.97 8.76 -2.30
N PRO A 22 -13.29 8.95 -2.17
CA PRO A 22 -14.34 8.30 -2.96
C PRO A 22 -14.41 8.83 -4.40
N ILE A 23 -14.57 7.94 -5.37
CA ILE A 23 -14.54 8.30 -6.80
C ILE A 23 -15.58 7.54 -7.62
N ASN A 24 -16.18 8.18 -8.61
CA ASN A 24 -17.06 7.49 -9.54
C ASN A 24 -16.27 6.46 -10.37
N SER A 25 -16.82 5.25 -10.54
CA SER A 25 -16.20 4.16 -11.28
C SER A 25 -15.92 4.50 -12.75
N GLY A 26 -16.70 5.40 -13.37
CA GLY A 26 -16.43 5.93 -14.70
C GLY A 26 -15.22 6.87 -14.74
N GLU A 27 -15.03 7.70 -13.73
CA GLU A 27 -13.86 8.57 -13.58
C GLU A 27 -12.60 7.77 -13.25
N LEU A 28 -12.75 6.75 -12.39
CA LEU A 28 -11.67 5.82 -12.06
C LEU A 28 -11.18 5.07 -13.30
N VAL A 29 -12.06 4.70 -14.24
CA VAL A 29 -11.68 4.15 -15.54
C VAL A 29 -10.77 5.09 -16.31
N GLN A 30 -11.07 6.39 -16.33
CA GLN A 30 -10.24 7.37 -17.03
C GLN A 30 -8.88 7.52 -16.35
N LEU A 31 -8.84 7.60 -15.02
CA LEU A 31 -7.59 7.65 -14.26
C LEU A 31 -6.73 6.41 -14.48
N CYS A 32 -7.31 5.21 -14.46
CA CYS A 32 -6.58 3.97 -14.74
C CYS A 32 -6.11 3.90 -16.20
N SER A 33 -6.88 4.44 -17.15
CA SER A 33 -6.41 4.55 -18.55
C SER A 33 -5.20 5.46 -18.66
N GLN A 34 -5.20 6.61 -17.96
CA GLN A 34 -4.11 7.59 -18.02
C GLN A 34 -2.86 7.13 -17.24
N LYS A 35 -3.03 6.68 -15.99
CA LYS A 35 -1.92 6.32 -15.09
C LYS A 35 -1.38 4.91 -15.32
N LEU A 36 -2.23 3.97 -15.74
CA LEU A 36 -1.88 2.55 -15.86
C LEU A 36 -1.94 2.02 -17.30
N GLY A 37 -2.47 2.80 -18.26
CA GLY A 37 -2.65 2.35 -19.64
C GLY A 37 -3.74 1.29 -19.80
N TRP A 38 -4.66 1.19 -18.84
CA TRP A 38 -5.64 0.10 -18.80
C TRP A 38 -6.87 0.36 -19.67
N LYS A 39 -7.38 -0.71 -20.28
CA LYS A 39 -8.68 -0.68 -20.96
C LYS A 39 -9.81 -0.60 -19.93
N LYS A 40 -10.95 -0.02 -20.34
CA LYS A 40 -12.18 0.05 -19.52
C LYS A 40 -12.55 -1.28 -18.86
N SER A 41 -12.55 -2.37 -19.63
CA SER A 41 -12.88 -3.71 -19.11
C SER A 41 -11.93 -4.17 -18.01
N THR A 42 -10.62 -3.92 -18.15
CA THR A 42 -9.61 -4.26 -17.14
C THR A 42 -9.90 -3.55 -15.82
N THR A 43 -10.21 -2.26 -15.85
CA THR A 43 -10.53 -1.50 -14.64
C THR A 43 -11.77 -2.04 -13.95
N TYR A 44 -12.86 -2.33 -14.67
CA TYR A 44 -14.07 -2.89 -14.05
C TYR A 44 -13.85 -4.29 -13.47
N THR A 45 -13.11 -5.15 -14.17
CA THR A 45 -12.71 -6.46 -13.63
C THR A 45 -11.89 -6.29 -12.35
N GLN A 46 -10.97 -5.32 -12.32
CA GLN A 46 -10.16 -5.04 -11.15
C GLN A 46 -10.98 -4.46 -9.98
N ILE A 47 -11.92 -3.56 -10.24
CA ILE A 47 -12.88 -3.05 -9.23
C ILE A 47 -13.61 -4.24 -8.60
N LYS A 48 -14.21 -5.12 -9.42
CA LYS A 48 -14.93 -6.30 -8.93
C LYS A 48 -14.03 -7.18 -8.06
N LYS A 49 -12.81 -7.48 -8.53
CA LYS A 49 -11.83 -8.28 -7.79
C LYS A 49 -11.47 -7.66 -6.44
N MET A 50 -11.27 -6.34 -6.37
CA MET A 50 -10.93 -5.66 -5.12
C MET A 50 -12.13 -5.53 -4.17
N CYS A 51 -13.36 -5.45 -4.69
CA CYS A 51 -14.57 -5.60 -3.90
C CYS A 51 -14.69 -7.00 -3.28
N GLU A 52 -14.47 -8.05 -4.08
CA GLU A 52 -14.51 -9.45 -3.61
C GLU A 52 -13.44 -9.72 -2.54
N LYS A 53 -12.26 -9.10 -2.67
CA LYS A 53 -11.21 -9.15 -1.65
C LYS A 53 -11.44 -8.22 -0.46
N GLY A 54 -12.51 -7.42 -0.44
CA GLY A 54 -12.87 -6.53 0.67
C GLY A 54 -11.99 -5.28 0.83
N TYR A 55 -11.15 -4.92 -0.15
CA TYR A 55 -10.30 -3.72 -0.07
C TYR A 55 -11.08 -2.43 -0.33
N ILE A 56 -12.10 -2.53 -1.17
CA ILE A 56 -12.97 -1.44 -1.59
C ILE A 56 -14.41 -1.90 -1.57
N GLU A 57 -15.33 -0.94 -1.62
CA GLU A 57 -16.74 -1.19 -1.93
C GLU A 57 -17.15 -0.29 -3.09
N ASN A 58 -18.09 -0.76 -3.91
CA ASN A 58 -18.65 0.03 -5.00
C ASN A 58 -20.16 0.17 -4.78
N VAL A 59 -20.60 1.35 -4.38
CA VAL A 59 -21.99 1.66 -4.04
C VAL A 59 -22.49 2.73 -5.01
N GLN A 60 -23.56 2.44 -5.75
CA GLN A 60 -24.13 3.36 -6.73
C GLN A 60 -23.10 3.93 -7.73
N ALA A 61 -22.21 3.06 -8.21
CA ALA A 61 -21.10 3.41 -9.10
C ALA A 61 -20.01 4.31 -8.48
N THR A 62 -20.02 4.53 -7.16
CA THR A 62 -18.95 5.21 -6.42
C THR A 62 -18.10 4.20 -5.65
N VAL A 63 -16.79 4.25 -5.87
CA VAL A 63 -15.80 3.39 -5.21
C VAL A 63 -15.32 4.05 -3.92
N HIS A 64 -15.46 3.33 -2.80
CA HIS A 64 -14.98 3.73 -1.48
C HIS A 64 -13.92 2.76 -0.97
N VAL A 65 -12.96 3.27 -0.19
CA VAL A 65 -11.90 2.45 0.42
C VAL A 65 -12.42 1.82 1.71
N ARG A 66 -12.24 0.50 1.85
CA ARG A 66 -12.51 -0.25 3.09
C ARG A 66 -11.23 -0.51 3.87
N ILE A 67 -10.14 -0.77 3.17
CA ILE A 67 -8.82 -1.04 3.75
C ILE A 67 -7.88 0.11 3.37
N PRO A 68 -7.44 0.93 4.36
CA PRO A 68 -6.54 2.05 4.09
C PRO A 68 -5.14 1.57 3.71
N LYS A 69 -4.42 2.41 2.97
CA LYS A 69 -3.08 2.11 2.45
C LYS A 69 -2.10 1.72 3.54
N GLU A 70 -2.13 2.44 4.65
CA GLU A 70 -1.22 2.30 5.79
C GLU A 70 -1.34 0.90 6.40
N LYS A 71 -2.55 0.33 6.42
CA LYS A 71 -2.80 -1.02 6.96
C LYS A 71 -2.21 -2.11 6.06
N VAL A 72 -2.26 -1.92 4.75
CA VAL A 72 -1.62 -2.85 3.79
C VAL A 72 -0.11 -2.74 3.91
N GLN A 73 0.42 -1.51 3.89
CA GLN A 73 1.86 -1.26 4.00
C GLN A 73 2.46 -1.76 5.31
N ALA A 74 1.76 -1.60 6.44
CA ALA A 74 2.22 -2.12 7.73
C ALA A 74 2.35 -3.66 7.70
N LYS A 75 1.32 -4.36 7.18
CA LYS A 75 1.37 -5.82 7.08
C LYS A 75 2.41 -6.32 6.09
N GLU A 76 2.53 -5.70 4.92
CA GLU A 76 3.54 -6.09 3.94
C GLU A 76 4.96 -5.80 4.44
N SER A 77 5.17 -4.69 5.16
CA SER A 77 6.46 -4.36 5.77
C SER A 77 6.88 -5.39 6.81
N VAL A 78 5.97 -5.76 7.73
CA VAL A 78 6.23 -6.80 8.74
C VAL A 78 6.58 -8.12 8.06
N TYR A 79 5.75 -8.57 7.10
CA TYR A 79 6.00 -9.82 6.37
C TYR A 79 7.34 -9.79 5.60
N PHE A 80 7.70 -8.64 5.02
CA PHE A 80 8.95 -8.47 4.29
C PHE A 80 10.16 -8.59 5.23
N VAL A 81 10.11 -7.93 6.38
CA VAL A 81 11.19 -7.99 7.40
C VAL A 81 11.30 -9.40 7.97
N GLU A 82 10.18 -10.03 8.35
CA GLU A 82 10.14 -11.41 8.83
C GLU A 82 10.75 -12.39 7.82
N ARG A 83 10.37 -12.28 6.53
CA ARG A 83 10.80 -13.23 5.51
C ARG A 83 12.23 -13.02 5.02
N THR A 84 12.68 -11.77 4.91
CA THR A 84 13.94 -11.42 4.20
C THR A 84 15.10 -11.18 5.15
N PHE A 85 14.81 -10.79 6.39
CA PHE A 85 15.80 -10.44 7.41
C PHE A 85 15.57 -11.23 8.71
N ASP A 86 14.86 -12.36 8.63
CA ASP A 86 14.51 -13.22 9.77
C ASP A 86 13.90 -12.44 10.96
N GLY A 87 13.12 -11.40 10.66
CA GLY A 87 12.49 -10.52 11.66
C GLY A 87 13.43 -9.47 12.27
N SER A 88 14.69 -9.41 11.86
CA SER A 88 15.68 -8.48 12.40
C SER A 88 15.57 -7.08 11.78
N LEU A 89 14.87 -6.18 12.50
CA LEU A 89 14.81 -4.76 12.14
C LEU A 89 16.21 -4.09 12.05
N PRO A 90 17.18 -4.37 12.96
CA PRO A 90 18.53 -3.85 12.82
C PRO A 90 19.22 -4.29 11.52
N GLN A 91 19.11 -5.56 11.12
CA GLN A 91 19.69 -6.04 9.87
C GLN A 91 19.04 -5.38 8.65
N PHE A 92 17.72 -5.22 8.66
CA PHE A 92 17.02 -4.47 7.62
C PHE A 92 17.56 -3.04 7.50
N LEU A 93 17.67 -2.31 8.62
CA LEU A 93 18.19 -0.94 8.61
C LEU A 93 19.64 -0.87 8.14
N THR A 94 20.51 -1.77 8.60
CA THR A 94 21.91 -1.85 8.13
C THR A 94 21.99 -2.07 6.62
N ALA A 95 21.19 -3.02 6.10
CA ALA A 95 21.16 -3.32 4.67
C ALA A 95 20.54 -2.19 3.83
N PHE A 96 19.45 -1.58 4.31
CA PHE A 96 18.74 -0.49 3.64
C PHE A 96 19.61 0.76 3.53
N LEU A 97 20.34 1.10 4.60
CA LEU A 97 21.28 2.21 4.58
C LEU A 97 22.41 1.94 3.60
N GLY A 98 22.93 0.71 3.51
CA GLY A 98 23.84 0.31 2.42
C GLY A 98 25.06 1.22 2.28
N GLY A 99 25.54 1.79 3.39
CA GLY A 99 26.64 2.77 3.42
C GLY A 99 26.23 4.23 3.16
N LYS A 100 24.95 4.53 2.90
CA LYS A 100 24.41 5.89 2.86
C LYS A 100 24.26 6.43 4.28
N THR A 101 24.65 7.68 4.47
CA THR A 101 24.39 8.42 5.70
C THR A 101 23.00 9.04 5.64
N ILE A 102 22.30 9.02 6.77
CA ILE A 102 21.09 9.80 6.97
C ILE A 102 21.45 11.14 7.61
N SER A 103 20.60 12.15 7.39
CA SER A 103 20.79 13.44 8.04
C SER A 103 20.62 13.32 9.55
N GLU A 104 21.25 14.22 10.31
CA GLU A 104 21.11 14.27 11.76
C GLU A 104 19.62 14.43 12.18
N GLN A 105 18.85 15.24 11.44
CA GLN A 105 17.41 15.39 11.69
C GLN A 105 16.64 14.09 11.48
N GLU A 106 17.01 13.29 10.49
CA GLU A 106 16.33 12.03 10.20
C GLU A 106 16.72 10.94 11.22
N ALA A 107 17.99 10.91 11.63
CA ALA A 107 18.45 10.08 12.73
C ALA A 107 17.72 10.41 14.04
N GLU A 108 17.54 11.69 14.34
CA GLU A 108 16.85 12.14 15.56
C GLU A 108 15.36 11.76 15.54
N ARG A 109 14.70 11.88 14.39
CA ARG A 109 13.30 11.42 14.23
C ARG A 109 13.19 9.91 14.46
N ILE A 110 14.10 9.12 13.89
CA ILE A 110 14.11 7.66 14.06
C ILE A 110 14.34 7.28 15.53
N LYS A 111 15.32 7.92 16.20
CA LYS A 111 15.57 7.69 17.63
C LYS A 111 14.34 7.99 18.47
N LYS A 112 13.72 9.15 18.26
CA LYS A 112 12.50 9.54 18.99
C LYS A 112 11.36 8.54 18.78
N MET A 113 11.17 8.06 17.55
CA MET A 113 10.16 7.03 17.26
C MET A 113 10.44 5.72 18.02
N ILE A 114 11.71 5.31 18.13
CA ILE A 114 12.11 4.13 18.90
C ILE A 114 11.82 4.37 20.37
N ASP A 115 12.27 5.49 20.94
CA ASP A 115 12.12 5.83 22.36
C ASP A 115 10.63 5.88 22.79
N GLU A 116 9.73 6.30 21.91
CA GLU A 116 8.28 6.30 22.14
C GLU A 116 7.64 4.90 22.16
N HIS A 117 8.35 3.86 21.69
CA HIS A 117 7.88 2.48 21.57
C HIS A 117 8.78 1.47 22.34
N ILE A 118 9.60 1.95 23.26
CA ILE A 118 10.33 1.10 24.22
C ILE A 118 9.34 0.65 25.32
N GLU A 119 9.34 -0.65 25.64
CA GLU A 119 8.59 -1.22 26.77
C GLU A 119 9.11 -0.73 28.14
#